data_AF-A0A843CTT5-F1
#
_entry.id   AF-A0A843CTT5-F1
#
_cell.length_a   1.000
_cell.length_b   1.000
_cell.length_c   1.000
_cell.angle_alpha   90.00
_cell.angle_beta   90.00
_cell.angle_gamma   90.00
#
_symmetry.space_group_name_H-M   'P 1'
#
loop_
_entity.id
_entity.type
_entity.pdbx_description
1 polymer ?
#
loop_
_entity_poly.entity_id
_entity_poly.type
_entity_poly.pdbx_seq_one_letter_code
_entity_poly.pdbx_strand_id
1 'polypeptide(L)'
;MKLEKGDFARYAKVDREQMEVNARNDFRPAGSTCVHAQQYVEKMLKDKIVELFDEEPLKTHDLLVLLRAILPDIGAVDDSTLHKVSILTSYYMASRYPDVGLDDDWSEETAEEAYTWSKEIVEFIGRISRDESGNIVIKGPDH
;
A
#
# COMPACT_ATOMS: atom_id res chain seq x y z
N MET A 1 2.32 2.03 24.77
CA MET A 1 1.11 1.34 24.26
C MET A 1 1.60 0.34 23.23
N LYS A 2 1.24 -0.94 23.36
CA LYS A 2 1.60 -1.95 22.35
C LYS A 2 0.64 -1.76 21.16
N LEU A 3 1.15 -1.83 19.94
CA LEU A 3 0.31 -1.80 18.73
C LEU A 3 -0.35 -3.16 18.54
N GLU A 4 -1.62 -3.16 18.17
CA GLU A 4 -2.40 -4.36 17.90
C GLU A 4 -2.82 -4.41 16.43
N LYS A 5 -3.10 -5.62 15.92
CA LYS A 5 -3.71 -5.79 14.60
C LYS A 5 -4.98 -4.94 14.51
N GLY A 6 -5.11 -4.20 13.40
CA GLY A 6 -6.22 -3.30 13.14
C GLY A 6 -5.96 -1.86 13.56
N ASP A 7 -4.90 -1.56 14.33
CA ASP A 7 -4.52 -0.19 14.66
C ASP A 7 -4.24 0.63 13.40
N PHE A 8 -3.43 0.09 12.48
CA PHE A 8 -3.12 0.79 11.22
C PHE A 8 -4.27 0.69 10.23
N ALA A 9 -4.98 -0.45 10.17
CA ALA A 9 -6.13 -0.61 9.29
C ALA A 9 -7.23 0.42 9.55
N ARG A 10 -7.42 0.83 10.81
CA ARG A 10 -8.34 1.93 11.18
C ARG A 10 -7.97 3.24 10.50
N TYR A 11 -6.68 3.58 10.46
CA TYR A 11 -6.22 4.78 9.75
C TYR A 11 -6.26 4.59 8.23
N ALA A 12 -5.93 3.39 7.74
CA ALA A 12 -5.98 3.05 6.32
C ALA A 12 -7.39 3.25 5.73
N LYS A 13 -8.43 3.00 6.53
CA LYS A 13 -9.82 3.23 6.16
C LYS A 13 -10.08 4.69 5.75
N VAL A 14 -9.47 5.65 6.43
CA VAL A 14 -9.63 7.08 6.11
C VAL A 14 -9.04 7.39 4.73
N ASP A 15 -7.86 6.84 4.41
CA ASP A 15 -7.25 7.01 3.10
C ASP A 15 -8.11 6.39 1.99
N ARG A 16 -8.65 5.19 2.23
CA ARG A 16 -9.56 4.53 1.30
C ARG A 16 -10.82 5.35 1.06
N GLU A 17 -11.47 5.83 2.11
CA GLU A 17 -12.67 6.66 2.02
C GLU A 17 -12.38 7.95 1.24
N GLN A 18 -11.22 8.58 1.45
CA GLN A 18 -10.84 9.78 0.70
C GLN A 18 -10.62 9.48 -0.79
N MET A 19 -9.95 8.38 -1.13
CA MET A 19 -9.83 7.95 -2.54
C MET A 19 -11.19 7.68 -3.18
N GLU A 20 -12.12 7.04 -2.46
CA GLU A 20 -13.49 6.80 -2.95
C GLU A 20 -14.26 8.10 -3.18
N VAL A 21 -14.06 9.11 -2.33
CA VAL A 21 -14.64 10.45 -2.54
C VAL A 21 -14.07 11.10 -3.79
N ASN A 22 -12.75 11.07 -3.96
CA ASN A 22 -12.09 11.63 -5.14
C ASN A 22 -12.53 10.90 -6.42
N ALA A 23 -12.63 9.57 -6.39
CA ALA A 23 -13.08 8.75 -7.52
C ALA A 23 -14.51 9.11 -7.98
N ARG A 24 -15.40 9.51 -7.07
CA ARG A 24 -16.75 10.01 -7.41
C ARG A 24 -16.73 11.43 -8.02
N ASN A 25 -15.57 12.08 -8.01
CA ASN A 25 -15.35 13.43 -8.49
C ASN A 25 -14.26 13.44 -9.58
N ASP A 26 -14.30 12.46 -10.48
CA ASP A 26 -13.37 12.29 -11.61
C ASP A 26 -11.90 12.35 -11.14
N PHE A 27 -11.62 11.65 -10.03
CA PHE A 27 -10.35 11.58 -9.32
C PHE A 27 -9.74 12.93 -8.90
N ARG A 28 -10.52 14.01 -8.82
CA ARG A 28 -10.01 15.34 -8.44
C ARG A 28 -10.06 15.58 -6.92
N PRO A 29 -8.97 16.10 -6.32
CA PRO A 29 -7.69 16.42 -6.95
C PRO A 29 -6.80 15.17 -7.13
N ALA A 30 -6.22 15.00 -8.32
CA ALA A 30 -5.47 13.78 -8.70
C ALA A 30 -4.35 13.42 -7.72
N GLY A 31 -3.49 14.39 -7.38
CA GLY A 31 -2.40 14.18 -6.44
C GLY A 31 -2.86 13.72 -5.05
N SER A 32 -4.04 14.12 -4.59
CA SER A 32 -4.60 13.62 -3.33
C SER A 32 -4.89 12.12 -3.40
N THR A 33 -5.49 11.65 -4.49
CA THR A 33 -5.75 10.23 -4.68
C THR A 33 -4.46 9.42 -4.67
N CYS A 34 -3.42 9.87 -5.37
CA CYS A 34 -2.14 9.18 -5.42
C CYS A 34 -1.45 9.10 -4.04
N VAL A 35 -1.50 10.17 -3.26
CA VAL A 35 -0.96 10.18 -1.89
C VAL A 35 -1.74 9.25 -0.98
N HIS A 36 -3.08 9.29 -1.04
CA HIS A 36 -3.91 8.38 -0.25
C HIS A 36 -3.76 6.92 -0.68
N ALA A 37 -3.52 6.65 -1.96
CA ALA A 37 -3.21 5.31 -2.46
C ALA A 37 -1.92 4.76 -1.84
N GLN A 38 -0.85 5.56 -1.83
CA GLN A 38 0.39 5.19 -1.16
C GLN A 38 0.17 4.95 0.34
N GLN A 39 -0.54 5.86 1.02
CA GLN A 39 -0.80 5.79 2.45
C GLN A 39 -1.69 4.61 2.85
N TYR A 40 -2.68 4.27 2.02
CA TYR A 40 -3.53 3.11 2.21
C TYR A 40 -2.70 1.82 2.20
N VAL A 41 -1.84 1.65 1.18
CA VAL A 41 -0.95 0.48 1.09
C VAL A 41 0.06 0.45 2.25
N GLU A 42 0.68 1.59 2.59
CA GLU A 42 1.63 1.69 3.70
C GLU A 42 1.03 1.18 5.01
N LYS A 43 -0.16 1.68 5.35
CA LYS A 43 -0.83 1.33 6.59
C LYS A 43 -1.29 -0.12 6.60
N MET A 44 -1.75 -0.66 5.47
CA MET A 44 -2.11 -2.08 5.37
C MET A 44 -0.90 -3.01 5.47
N LEU A 45 0.26 -2.65 4.90
CA LEU A 45 1.52 -3.39 5.10
C LEU A 45 1.95 -3.36 6.57
N LYS A 46 1.87 -2.19 7.21
CA LYS A 46 2.19 -2.03 8.63
C LYS A 46 1.26 -2.86 9.53
N ASP A 47 -0.05 -2.86 9.24
CA ASP A 47 -1.01 -3.70 9.95
C ASP A 47 -0.70 -5.18 9.77
N LYS A 48 -0.31 -5.60 8.56
CA LYS A 48 0.09 -6.97 8.26
C LYS A 48 1.35 -7.41 9.00
N ILE A 49 2.33 -6.51 9.19
CA ILE A 49 3.53 -6.79 10.00
C ILE A 49 3.12 -7.04 11.45
N VAL A 50 2.27 -6.18 12.03
CA VAL A 50 1.76 -6.38 13.39
C VAL A 50 0.99 -7.71 13.49
N GLU A 51 0.13 -8.01 12.51
CA GLU A 51 -0.62 -9.27 12.46
C GLU A 51 0.28 -10.51 12.42
N LEU A 52 1.32 -10.51 11.58
CA LEU A 52 2.13 -11.69 11.32
C LEU A 52 3.25 -11.89 12.33
N PHE A 53 3.78 -10.80 12.90
CA PHE A 53 5.00 -10.85 13.71
C PHE A 53 4.81 -10.33 15.14
N ASP A 54 3.68 -9.66 15.45
CA ASP A 54 3.45 -9.01 16.75
C ASP A 54 4.56 -7.96 17.08
N GLU A 55 5.12 -7.35 16.04
CA GLU A 55 6.23 -6.39 16.09
C GLU A 55 5.81 -4.98 15.65
N GLU A 56 6.50 -3.96 16.16
CA GLU A 56 6.32 -2.58 15.68
C GLU A 56 6.94 -2.47 14.27
N PRO A 57 6.16 -2.04 13.25
CA PRO A 57 6.68 -1.93 11.91
C PRO A 57 7.70 -0.78 11.78
N LEU A 58 8.59 -0.91 10.79
CA LEU A 58 9.59 0.12 10.50
C LEU A 58 8.94 1.49 10.24
N LYS A 59 9.55 2.54 10.79
CA LYS A 59 9.16 3.94 10.57
C LYS A 59 9.68 4.45 9.23
N THR A 60 9.17 3.85 8.16
CA THR A 60 9.47 4.19 6.77
C THR A 60 8.18 4.42 5.98
N HIS A 61 8.32 5.08 4.84
CA HIS A 61 7.28 5.29 3.82
C HIS A 61 7.56 4.50 2.53
N ASP A 62 8.69 3.78 2.49
CA ASP A 62 9.04 2.91 1.38
C ASP A 62 8.23 1.61 1.47
N LEU A 63 7.32 1.43 0.52
CA LEU A 63 6.42 0.29 0.48
C LEU A 63 7.17 -1.01 0.15
N LEU A 64 8.26 -0.94 -0.62
CA LEU A 64 9.06 -2.10 -0.96
C LEU A 64 9.84 -2.61 0.25
N VAL A 65 10.33 -1.70 1.10
CA VAL A 65 10.96 -2.06 2.38
C VAL A 65 9.96 -2.76 3.31
N LEU A 66 8.74 -2.23 3.42
CA LEU A 66 7.68 -2.85 4.23
C LEU A 66 7.25 -4.21 3.68
N LEU A 67 7.14 -4.35 2.35
CA LEU A 67 6.82 -5.62 1.72
C LEU A 67 7.90 -6.68 1.97
N ARG A 68 9.18 -6.31 1.87
CA ARG A 68 10.32 -7.20 2.17
C ARG A 68 10.39 -7.63 3.63
N ALA A 69 9.88 -6.81 4.55
CA ALA A 69 9.77 -7.19 5.95
C ALA A 69 8.75 -8.34 6.16
N ILE A 70 7.77 -8.47 5.27
CA ILE A 70 6.77 -9.55 5.30
C ILE A 70 7.24 -10.76 4.45
N LEU A 71 7.77 -10.49 3.26
CA LEU A 71 8.25 -11.48 2.29
C LEU A 71 9.71 -11.20 1.93
N PRO A 72 10.68 -11.74 2.69
CA PRO A 72 12.10 -11.53 2.43
C PRO A 72 12.54 -12.06 1.06
N ASP A 73 11.95 -13.18 0.63
CA ASP A 73 12.11 -13.70 -0.73
C ASP A 73 11.12 -13.01 -1.67
N ILE A 74 11.55 -11.89 -2.23
CA ILE A 74 10.75 -11.09 -3.16
C ILE A 74 10.45 -11.83 -4.47
N GLY A 75 11.18 -12.92 -4.78
CA GLY A 75 10.93 -13.74 -5.97
C GLY A 75 9.57 -14.45 -5.94
N ALA A 76 8.92 -14.52 -4.79
CA ALA A 76 7.55 -15.01 -4.64
C ALA A 76 6.47 -13.98 -5.01
N VAL A 77 6.85 -12.71 -5.21
CA VAL A 77 5.96 -11.63 -5.63
C VAL A 77 6.12 -11.39 -7.13
N ASP A 78 5.01 -11.26 -7.85
CA ASP A 78 5.07 -11.01 -9.28
C ASP A 78 5.60 -9.60 -9.61
N ASP A 79 6.28 -9.48 -10.75
CA ASP A 79 6.90 -8.23 -11.20
C ASP A 79 5.89 -7.06 -11.34
N SER A 80 4.63 -7.36 -11.66
CA SER A 80 3.58 -6.33 -11.78
C SER A 80 3.28 -5.71 -10.41
N THR A 81 3.12 -6.54 -9.37
CA THR A 81 2.95 -6.06 -7.99
C THR A 81 4.16 -5.24 -7.53
N LEU A 82 5.39 -5.70 -7.82
CA LEU A 82 6.61 -4.97 -7.45
C LEU A 82 6.72 -3.62 -8.15
N HIS A 83 6.37 -3.57 -9.44
CA HIS A 83 6.32 -2.33 -10.20
C HIS A 83 5.34 -1.34 -9.59
N LYS A 84 4.09 -1.75 -9.33
CA LYS A 84 3.06 -0.91 -8.71
C LYS A 84 3.47 -0.37 -7.35
N VAL A 85 4.06 -1.21 -6.49
CA VAL A 85 4.59 -0.83 -5.17
C VAL A 85 5.69 0.23 -5.29
N SER A 86 6.57 0.09 -6.28
CA SER A 86 7.64 1.06 -6.54
C SER A 86 7.08 2.42 -7.00
N ILE A 87 6.09 2.42 -7.90
CA ILE A 87 5.46 3.66 -8.37
C ILE A 87 4.69 4.35 -7.23
N LEU A 88 3.88 3.61 -6.46
CA LEU A 88 3.18 4.21 -5.33
C LEU A 88 4.15 4.82 -4.30
N THR A 89 5.33 4.22 -4.09
CA THR A 89 6.35 4.78 -3.20
C THR A 89 6.83 6.16 -3.64
N SER A 90 6.96 6.41 -4.96
CA SER A 90 7.43 7.72 -5.47
C SER A 90 6.40 8.83 -5.23
N TYR A 91 5.10 8.51 -5.21
CA TYR A 91 4.02 9.49 -4.98
C TYR A 91 4.14 10.18 -3.61
N TYR A 92 4.63 9.47 -2.58
CA TYR A 92 4.86 10.07 -1.27
C TYR A 92 5.90 11.21 -1.33
N MET A 93 7.01 10.96 -2.02
CA MET A 93 8.11 11.93 -2.12
C MET A 93 7.72 13.12 -3.00
N ALA A 94 7.14 12.85 -4.16
CA ALA A 94 6.74 13.88 -5.10
C ALA A 94 5.65 14.81 -4.56
N SER A 95 4.77 14.33 -3.68
CA SER A 95 3.77 15.19 -3.03
C SER A 95 4.34 16.21 -2.04
N ARG A 96 5.61 16.04 -1.63
CA ARG A 96 6.27 16.84 -0.57
C ARG A 96 7.40 17.71 -1.09
N TYR A 97 7.97 17.33 -2.23
CA TYR A 97 9.17 17.94 -2.76
C TYR A 97 8.94 18.28 -4.24
N PRO A 98 8.77 19.56 -4.59
CA PRO A 98 8.53 19.98 -5.98
C PRO A 98 9.72 19.64 -6.89
N ASP A 99 10.91 19.46 -6.34
CA ASP A 99 12.13 19.08 -7.05
C ASP A 99 12.26 17.58 -7.35
N VAL A 100 11.41 16.73 -6.77
CA VAL A 100 11.41 15.27 -7.00
C VAL A 100 10.64 14.87 -8.26
N GLY A 101 9.95 15.83 -8.89
CA GLY A 101 9.46 15.70 -10.27
C GLY A 101 8.35 14.67 -10.43
N LEU A 102 7.11 15.10 -10.14
CA LEU A 102 5.89 14.60 -10.80
C LEU A 102 4.98 15.77 -11.19
N ASP A 103 5.54 16.98 -11.35
CA ASP A 103 4.77 18.23 -11.49
C ASP A 103 3.79 18.22 -12.68
N ASP A 104 4.02 17.37 -13.68
CA ASP A 104 3.14 17.15 -14.84
C ASP A 104 2.42 15.77 -14.85
N ASP A 105 2.66 14.90 -13.85
CA ASP A 105 2.15 13.52 -13.79
C ASP A 105 0.91 13.35 -12.89
N TRP A 106 0.40 14.42 -12.27
CA TRP A 106 -0.84 14.36 -11.50
C TRP A 106 -2.07 14.46 -12.40
N SER A 107 -2.23 13.46 -13.27
CA SER A 107 -3.38 13.32 -14.16
C SER A 107 -4.51 12.51 -13.51
N GLU A 108 -5.72 12.63 -14.07
CA GLU A 108 -6.86 11.78 -13.70
C GLU A 108 -6.55 10.29 -13.92
N GLU A 109 -5.89 9.96 -15.03
CA GLU A 109 -5.44 8.60 -15.37
C GLU A 109 -4.48 8.05 -14.30
N THR A 110 -3.45 8.84 -13.94
CA THR A 110 -2.48 8.46 -12.89
C THR A 110 -3.16 8.24 -11.54
N ALA A 111 -4.18 9.05 -11.22
CA ALA A 111 -4.95 8.90 -9.99
C ALA A 111 -5.87 7.66 -10.02
N GLU A 112 -6.47 7.36 -11.16
CA GLU A 112 -7.24 6.13 -11.38
C GLU A 112 -6.38 4.87 -11.27
N GLU A 113 -5.20 4.88 -11.87
CA GLU A 113 -4.19 3.83 -11.76
C GLU A 113 -3.77 3.64 -10.31
N ALA A 114 -3.41 4.72 -9.60
CA ALA A 114 -3.02 4.68 -8.19
C ALA A 114 -4.13 4.07 -7.32
N TYR A 115 -5.38 4.51 -7.53
CA TYR A 115 -6.54 3.98 -6.84
C TYR A 115 -6.71 2.47 -7.09
N THR A 116 -6.63 2.05 -8.35
CA THR A 116 -6.79 0.65 -8.75
C THR A 116 -5.68 -0.22 -8.18
N TRP A 117 -4.42 0.17 -8.39
CA TRP A 117 -3.26 -0.58 -7.91
C TRP A 117 -3.22 -0.69 -6.39
N SER A 118 -3.60 0.37 -5.66
CA SER A 118 -3.63 0.32 -4.20
C SER A 118 -4.58 -0.77 -3.68
N LYS A 119 -5.74 -0.96 -4.32
CA LYS A 119 -6.69 -2.02 -3.96
C LYS A 119 -6.13 -3.40 -4.28
N GLU A 120 -5.59 -3.59 -5.49
CA GLU A 120 -4.98 -4.86 -5.91
C GLU A 120 -3.83 -5.28 -4.99
N ILE A 121 -2.98 -4.33 -4.59
CA ILE A 121 -1.89 -4.58 -3.65
C ILE A 121 -2.45 -4.95 -2.27
N VAL A 122 -3.48 -4.26 -1.78
CA VAL A 122 -4.09 -4.60 -0.47
C VAL A 122 -4.78 -5.96 -0.49
N GLU A 123 -5.44 -6.33 -1.59
CA GLU A 123 -5.97 -7.68 -1.80
C GLU A 123 -4.85 -8.72 -1.82
N PHE A 124 -3.73 -8.44 -2.49
CA PHE A 124 -2.53 -9.27 -2.42
C PHE A 124 -2.00 -9.42 -0.98
N ILE A 125 -1.83 -8.32 -0.25
CA ILE A 125 -1.40 -8.33 1.16
C ILE A 125 -2.36 -9.18 2.02
N GLY A 126 -3.66 -9.07 1.76
CA GLY A 126 -4.69 -9.85 2.45
C GLY A 126 -4.53 -11.36 2.31
N ARG A 127 -3.95 -11.83 1.19
CA ARG A 127 -3.69 -13.26 0.92
C ARG A 127 -2.46 -13.79 1.66
N ILE A 128 -1.62 -12.91 2.23
CA ILE A 128 -0.45 -13.30 3.01
C ILE A 128 -0.89 -13.71 4.42
N SER A 129 -0.50 -14.90 4.83
CA SER A 129 -0.85 -15.49 6.13
C SER A 129 0.24 -16.44 6.64
N ARG A 130 0.09 -16.92 7.89
CA ARG A 130 0.88 -18.04 8.42
C ARG A 130 0.12 -19.35 8.27
N ASP A 131 0.80 -20.39 7.82
CA ASP A 131 0.29 -21.76 7.88
C ASP A 131 0.36 -22.35 9.30
N GLU A 132 -0.11 -23.59 9.49
CA GLU A 132 -0.08 -24.29 10.79
C GLU A 132 1.34 -24.51 11.33
N SER A 133 2.34 -24.49 10.45
CA SER A 133 3.77 -24.62 10.80
C SER A 133 4.42 -23.26 11.10
N GLY A 134 3.68 -22.16 10.96
CA GLY A 134 4.16 -20.80 11.18
C GLY A 134 4.91 -20.19 10.00
N ASN A 135 4.93 -20.84 8.83
CA ASN A 135 5.57 -20.31 7.63
C ASN A 135 4.68 -19.27 6.95
N ILE A 136 5.30 -18.27 6.33
CA ILE A 136 4.56 -17.30 5.51
C ILE A 136 4.15 -17.95 4.19
N VAL A 137 2.87 -17.88 3.88
CA VAL A 137 2.28 -18.41 2.64
C VAL A 137 1.38 -17.36 1.99
N ILE A 138 1.32 -17.40 0.65
CA ILE A 138 0.44 -16.56 -0.17
C ILE A 138 -0.70 -17.45 -0.65
N LYS A 139 -1.92 -17.16 -0.21
CA LYS A 139 -3.12 -17.89 -0.68
C LYS A 139 -3.43 -17.52 -2.14
N GLY A 140 -3.99 -18.48 -2.88
CA GLY A 140 -4.53 -18.22 -4.21
C GLY A 140 -5.66 -17.18 -4.17
N PRO A 141 -6.05 -16.60 -5.31
CA PRO A 141 -7.26 -15.79 -5.37
C PRO A 141 -8.48 -16.64 -4.97
N ASP A 142 -9.36 -16.08 -4.16
CA ASP A 142 -10.64 -16.71 -3.84
C ASP A 142 -11.45 -16.83 -5.16
N HIS A 143 -11.79 -18.05 -5.56
CA HIS A 143 -12.59 -18.35 -6.77
C HIS A 143 -14.08 -18.23 -6.51
#